data_AF-A0A351CBX2-F1
#
_entry.id   AF-A0A351CBX2-F1
#
_cell.length_a   1.000
_cell.length_b   1.000
_cell.length_c   1.000
_cell.angle_alpha   90.00
_cell.angle_beta   90.00
_cell.angle_gamma   90.00
#
_symmetry.space_group_name_H-M   'P 1'
#
loop_
_entity.id
_entity.type
_entity.pdbx_description
1 polymer ?
#
loop_
_entity_poly.entity_id
_entity_poly.type
_entity_poly.pdbx_seq_one_letter_code
_entity_poly.pdbx_strand_id
1 'polypeptide(L)'
;GNFINGELYGRVTSASIGMYFPLAPGQNLRHPSQLYEAFFEGIVLFIVLWTLRKLKTPKGAMLSFYIIGYGFVRFFIEFYRQPDPQLGFVFMSFSMGQLLCGLMMVCGAALYVYLSQAEKRRTNLLQHE
;
A
#
# COMPACT_ATOMS: atom_id res chain seq x y z
N GLY A 1 7.03 -7.20 -13.41
CA GLY A 1 8.49 -7.12 -13.61
C GLY A 1 9.20 -8.02 -12.63
N ASN A 2 9.22 -7.63 -11.35
CA ASN A 2 10.03 -8.26 -10.28
C ASN A 2 9.85 -9.77 -10.16
N PHE A 3 8.63 -10.30 -10.32
CA PHE A 3 8.39 -11.75 -10.31
C PHE A 3 9.08 -12.48 -11.47
N ILE A 4 8.96 -11.96 -12.69
CA ILE A 4 9.59 -12.53 -13.90
C ILE A 4 11.12 -12.43 -13.81
N ASN A 5 11.61 -11.32 -13.25
CA ASN A 5 13.04 -11.10 -13.01
C ASN A 5 13.57 -11.89 -11.81
N GLY A 6 12.72 -12.48 -10.97
CA GLY A 6 13.12 -13.22 -9.76
C GLY A 6 13.75 -12.36 -8.67
N GLU A 7 13.39 -11.07 -8.58
CA GLU A 7 13.96 -10.08 -7.65
C GLU A 7 12.96 -9.71 -6.53
N LEU A 8 13.46 -9.26 -5.37
CA LEU A 8 12.64 -8.78 -4.23
C LEU A 8 11.66 -9.83 -3.66
N TYR A 9 12.10 -11.09 -3.60
CA TYR A 9 11.33 -12.19 -3.01
C TYR A 9 11.23 -12.07 -1.48
N GLY A 10 10.20 -12.69 -0.91
CA GLY A 10 9.90 -12.62 0.51
C GLY A 10 10.76 -13.53 1.40
N ARG A 11 10.34 -13.63 2.67
CA ARG A 11 11.03 -14.49 3.66
C ARG A 11 10.97 -15.95 3.26
N VAL A 12 11.93 -16.72 3.78
CA VAL A 12 11.87 -18.18 3.77
C VAL A 12 10.59 -18.62 4.47
N THR A 13 9.87 -19.56 3.88
CA THR A 13 8.58 -20.02 4.37
C THR A 13 8.44 -21.52 4.18
N SER A 14 7.72 -22.16 5.09
CA SER A 14 7.27 -23.54 4.96
C SER A 14 5.84 -23.64 4.41
N ALA A 15 5.22 -22.50 4.07
CA ALA A 15 3.87 -22.48 3.51
C ALA A 15 3.82 -23.16 2.12
N SER A 16 2.70 -23.82 1.82
CA SER A 16 2.47 -24.50 0.54
C SER A 16 2.48 -23.59 -0.69
N ILE A 17 2.30 -22.28 -0.50
CA ILE A 17 2.37 -21.26 -1.54
C ILE A 17 3.80 -20.74 -1.79
N GLY A 18 4.79 -21.27 -1.05
CA GLY A 18 6.20 -20.92 -1.24
C GLY A 18 6.69 -21.32 -2.63
N MET A 19 7.56 -20.48 -3.21
CA MET A 19 8.15 -20.72 -4.53
C MET A 19 9.68 -20.72 -4.43
N TYR A 20 10.32 -21.54 -5.28
CA TYR A 20 11.76 -21.50 -5.49
C TYR A 20 12.12 -20.37 -6.45
N PHE A 21 13.01 -19.48 -6.01
CA PHE A 21 13.56 -18.41 -6.83
C PHE A 21 15.01 -18.76 -7.21
N PRO A 22 15.34 -18.91 -8.51
CA PRO A 22 16.68 -19.32 -8.95
C PRO A 22 17.80 -18.36 -8.52
N LEU A 23 17.46 -17.07 -8.38
CA LEU A 23 18.36 -15.99 -7.96
C LEU A 23 18.47 -15.86 -6.43
N ALA A 24 17.73 -16.67 -5.67
CA ALA A 24 17.78 -16.61 -4.21
C ALA A 24 18.92 -17.44 -3.63
N PRO A 25 19.62 -16.95 -2.59
CA PRO A 25 20.63 -17.72 -1.90
C PRO A 25 19.99 -18.87 -1.14
N GLY A 26 20.46 -20.09 -1.43
CA GLY A 26 19.98 -21.34 -0.86
C GLY A 26 18.74 -21.92 -1.57
N GLN A 27 18.59 -23.24 -1.52
CA GLN A 27 17.38 -23.93 -2.02
C GLN A 27 16.29 -23.94 -0.95
N ASN A 28 15.78 -22.75 -0.61
CA ASN A 28 14.68 -22.61 0.35
C ASN A 28 13.43 -22.05 -0.33
N LEU A 29 12.26 -22.55 0.05
CA LEU A 29 10.97 -21.99 -0.35
C LEU A 29 10.83 -20.57 0.22
N ARG A 30 10.39 -19.62 -0.61
CA ARG A 30 10.19 -18.23 -0.21
C ARG A 30 8.81 -17.73 -0.61
N HIS A 31 8.27 -16.78 0.17
CA HIS A 31 7.02 -16.13 -0.19
C HIS A 31 7.16 -15.35 -1.51
N PRO A 32 6.27 -15.55 -2.49
CA PRO A 32 6.23 -14.75 -3.71
C PRO A 32 5.57 -13.38 -3.44
N SER A 33 6.21 -12.56 -2.60
CA SER A 33 5.71 -11.24 -2.20
C SER A 33 5.35 -10.34 -3.38
N GLN A 34 6.06 -10.48 -4.51
CA GLN A 34 5.79 -9.71 -5.71
C GLN A 34 4.42 -10.03 -6.33
N LEU A 35 3.94 -11.27 -6.19
CA LEU A 35 2.59 -11.64 -6.62
C LEU A 35 1.54 -11.06 -5.67
N TYR A 36 1.82 -11.02 -4.37
CA TYR A 36 0.95 -10.35 -3.41
C TYR A 36 0.88 -8.85 -3.71
N GLU A 37 2.02 -8.19 -3.96
CA GLU A 37 2.09 -6.78 -4.37
C GLU A 37 1.27 -6.55 -5.66
N ALA A 38 1.52 -7.33 -6.71
CA ALA A 38 0.80 -7.16 -7.97
C ALA A 38 -0.72 -7.38 -7.83
N PHE A 39 -1.13 -8.34 -7.01
CA PHE A 39 -2.54 -8.64 -6.78
C PHE A 39 -3.23 -7.55 -5.94
N PHE A 40 -2.65 -7.20 -4.79
CA PHE A 40 -3.28 -6.25 -3.86
C PHE A 40 -3.10 -4.78 -4.29
N GLU A 41 -1.90 -4.36 -4.71
CA GLU A 41 -1.65 -2.97 -5.17
C GLU A 41 -2.18 -2.74 -6.58
N GLY A 42 -2.26 -3.78 -7.40
CA GLY A 42 -2.81 -3.71 -8.76
C GLY A 42 -4.31 -3.96 -8.78
N ILE A 43 -4.71 -5.23 -8.72
CA ILE A 43 -6.09 -5.65 -8.99
C ILE A 43 -7.04 -5.18 -7.89
N VAL A 44 -6.75 -5.50 -6.62
CA VAL A 44 -7.65 -5.18 -5.50
C VAL A 44 -7.79 -3.67 -5.34
N LEU A 45 -6.68 -2.93 -5.29
CA LEU A 45 -6.72 -1.47 -5.17
C LEU A 45 -7.45 -0.82 -6.36
N PHE A 46 -7.25 -1.32 -7.58
CA PHE A 46 -7.99 -0.84 -8.75
C PHE A 46 -9.51 -1.08 -8.61
N ILE A 47 -9.95 -2.26 -8.19
CA ILE A 47 -11.38 -2.57 -8.00
C ILE A 47 -12.00 -1.67 -6.93
N VAL A 48 -11.29 -1.45 -5.82
CA VAL A 48 -11.73 -0.54 -4.74
C VAL A 48 -11.91 0.87 -5.28
N LEU A 49 -10.90 1.44 -5.93
CA LEU A 49 -10.96 2.79 -6.48
C LEU A 49 -12.01 2.92 -7.59
N TRP A 50 -12.16 1.90 -8.43
CA TRP A 50 -13.17 1.85 -9.48
C TRP A 50 -14.60 1.87 -8.92
N THR A 51 -14.81 1.21 -7.78
CA THR A 51 -16.09 1.22 -7.07
C THR A 51 -16.34 2.57 -6.43
N LEU A 52 -15.33 3.16 -5.78
CA LEU A 52 -15.41 4.48 -5.16
C LEU A 52 -15.68 5.60 -6.17
N ARG A 53 -15.28 5.44 -7.43
CA ARG A 53 -15.57 6.42 -8.51
C ARG A 53 -17.06 6.77 -8.65
N LYS A 54 -17.97 5.87 -8.28
CA LYS A 54 -19.42 6.13 -8.34
C LYS A 54 -19.93 7.05 -7.23
N LEU A 55 -19.12 7.30 -6.20
CA LEU A 55 -19.48 8.18 -5.09
C LEU A 55 -19.29 9.65 -5.49
N LYS A 56 -20.21 10.51 -5.05
CA LYS A 56 -20.03 11.97 -5.16
C LYS A 56 -18.99 12.39 -4.13
N THR A 57 -17.75 12.54 -4.57
CA THR A 57 -16.61 12.91 -3.73
C THR A 57 -15.98 14.20 -4.21
N PRO A 58 -15.35 14.98 -3.31
CA PRO A 58 -14.65 16.21 -3.68
C PRO A 58 -13.62 15.97 -4.78
N LYS A 59 -13.41 17.00 -5.60
CA LYS A 59 -12.33 16.99 -6.60
C LYS A 59 -11.00 16.72 -5.89
N GLY A 60 -10.30 15.65 -6.31
CA GLY A 60 -9.04 15.21 -5.70
C GLY A 60 -9.16 14.10 -4.65
N ALA A 61 -10.37 13.71 -4.23
CA ALA A 61 -10.57 12.65 -3.23
C ALA A 61 -10.02 11.29 -3.69
N MET A 62 -10.04 11.00 -4.99
CA MET A 62 -9.49 9.76 -5.56
C MET A 62 -7.99 9.60 -5.27
N LEU A 63 -7.22 10.69 -5.29
CA LEU A 63 -5.81 10.66 -4.95
C LEU A 63 -5.62 10.31 -3.46
N SER A 64 -6.46 10.88 -2.59
CA SER A 64 -6.43 10.57 -1.16
C SER A 64 -6.73 9.09 -0.89
N PHE A 65 -7.75 8.54 -1.55
CA PHE A 65 -8.09 7.12 -1.44
C PHE A 65 -6.99 6.21 -1.98
N TYR A 66 -6.34 6.58 -3.08
CA TYR A 66 -5.21 5.84 -3.61
C TYR A 66 -4.06 5.80 -2.60
N ILE A 67 -3.67 6.95 -2.03
CA ILE A 67 -2.57 7.03 -1.06
C ILE A 67 -2.88 6.18 0.19
N ILE A 68 -4.11 6.28 0.73
CA ILE A 68 -4.52 5.49 1.90
C ILE A 68 -4.52 4.00 1.57
N GLY A 69 -5.17 3.60 0.48
CA GLY A 69 -5.30 2.19 0.10
C GLY A 69 -3.95 1.55 -0.23
N TYR A 70 -3.08 2.28 -0.91
CA TYR A 70 -1.71 1.85 -1.20
C TYR A 70 -0.88 1.69 0.08
N GLY A 71 -0.91 2.69 0.98
CA GLY A 71 -0.21 2.61 2.26
C GLY A 71 -0.71 1.44 3.12
N PHE A 72 -2.02 1.19 3.12
CA PHE A 72 -2.61 0.05 3.81
C PHE A 72 -2.10 -1.29 3.27
N VAL A 73 -2.18 -1.51 1.95
CA VAL A 73 -1.69 -2.75 1.32
C VAL A 73 -0.20 -2.96 1.60
N ARG A 74 0.62 -1.92 1.43
CA ARG A 74 2.06 -1.95 1.70
C ARG A 74 2.35 -2.31 3.16
N PHE A 75 1.60 -1.76 4.10
CA PHE A 75 1.75 -2.08 5.51
C PHE A 75 1.55 -3.58 5.81
N PHE A 76 0.58 -4.22 5.15
CA PHE A 76 0.36 -5.67 5.30
C PHE A 76 1.44 -6.50 4.61
N ILE A 77 1.84 -6.14 3.40
CA ILE A 77 2.85 -6.88 2.64
C ILE A 77 4.22 -6.83 3.33
N GLU A 78 4.54 -5.73 3.98
CA GLU A 78 5.78 -5.54 4.73
C GLU A 78 5.95 -6.55 5.88
N PHE A 79 4.86 -7.08 6.46
CA PHE A 79 4.95 -8.18 7.43
C PHE A 79 5.49 -9.48 6.81
N TYR A 80 5.16 -9.74 5.53
CA TYR A 80 5.60 -10.91 4.77
C TYR A 80 6.94 -10.70 4.08
N ARG A 81 7.44 -9.46 4.02
CA ARG A 81 8.74 -9.12 3.43
C ARG A 81 9.86 -9.29 4.45
N GLN A 82 11.02 -9.76 4.02
CA GLN A 82 12.19 -9.93 4.88
C GLN A 82 12.59 -8.55 5.42
N PRO A 83 12.65 -8.33 6.75
CA PRO A 83 13.09 -7.05 7.27
C PRO A 83 14.56 -6.95 6.94
N ASP A 84 14.97 -5.86 6.28
CA ASP A 84 16.37 -5.66 5.93
C ASP A 84 17.23 -5.79 7.21
N PRO A 85 18.16 -6.78 7.28
CA PRO A 85 18.96 -7.02 8.48
C PRO A 85 19.81 -5.81 8.88
N GLN A 86 20.08 -4.92 7.92
CA GLN A 86 20.96 -3.77 8.07
C GLN A 86 20.31 -2.56 8.75
N LEU A 87 18.97 -2.49 8.83
CA LEU A 87 18.28 -1.35 9.43
C LEU A 87 17.77 -1.61 10.85
N GLY A 88 17.69 -2.87 11.31
CA GLY A 88 17.15 -3.17 12.63
C GLY A 88 15.70 -2.69 12.81
N PHE A 89 15.08 -3.06 13.93
CA PHE A 89 13.78 -2.51 14.31
C PHE A 89 13.98 -1.06 14.77
N VAL A 90 13.75 -0.09 13.87
CA VAL A 90 14.15 1.30 14.16
C VAL A 90 13.23 1.99 15.17
N PHE A 91 11.98 1.53 15.35
CA PHE A 91 11.14 2.03 16.43
C PHE A 91 10.09 0.97 16.82
N MET A 92 10.13 0.49 18.07
CA MET A 92 9.01 -0.18 18.73
C MET A 92 8.36 -1.32 17.91
N SER A 93 9.17 -2.28 17.45
CA SER A 93 8.71 -3.49 16.71
C SER A 93 8.15 -3.29 15.29
N PHE A 94 8.15 -2.07 14.74
CA PHE A 94 7.75 -1.81 13.35
C PHE A 94 8.95 -1.60 12.41
N SER A 95 8.86 -2.07 11.16
CA SER A 95 9.87 -1.80 10.13
C SER A 95 9.80 -0.35 9.64
N MET A 96 10.88 0.18 9.06
CA MET A 96 10.86 1.51 8.42
C MET A 96 9.79 1.60 7.32
N GLY A 97 9.54 0.49 6.61
CA GLY A 97 8.46 0.40 5.62
C GLY A 97 7.10 0.65 6.26
N GLN A 98 6.82 0.06 7.42
CA GLN A 98 5.56 0.24 8.13
C GLN A 98 5.35 1.67 8.61
N LEU A 99 6.40 2.35 9.08
CA LEU A 99 6.33 3.75 9.50
C LEU A 99 6.03 4.67 8.31
N LEU A 100 6.69 4.46 7.17
CA LEU A 100 6.40 5.20 5.94
C LEU A 100 4.97 4.95 5.44
N CYS A 101 4.49 3.72 5.52
CA CYS A 101 3.10 3.39 5.17
C CYS A 101 2.09 4.10 6.08
N GLY A 102 2.35 4.11 7.39
CA GLY A 102 1.55 4.85 8.36
C GLY A 102 1.51 6.34 8.06
N LEU A 103 2.66 6.95 7.74
CA LEU A 103 2.75 8.35 7.33
C LEU A 103 1.94 8.63 6.06
N MET A 104 2.04 7.76 5.06
CA MET A 104 1.24 7.88 3.82
C MET A 104 -0.26 7.86 4.13
N MET A 105 -0.73 6.92 4.95
CA MET A 105 -2.14 6.83 5.34
C MET A 105 -2.61 8.11 6.06
N VAL A 106 -1.82 8.64 6.98
CA VAL A 106 -2.13 9.89 7.70
C VAL A 106 -2.20 11.07 6.73
N CYS A 107 -1.22 11.22 5.83
CA CYS A 107 -1.21 12.27 4.81
C CYS A 107 -2.41 12.17 3.87
N GLY A 108 -2.77 10.96 3.44
CA GLY A 108 -3.95 10.73 2.60
C GLY A 108 -5.26 11.07 3.31
N ALA A 109 -5.40 10.73 4.59
CA ALA A 109 -6.56 11.09 5.39
C ALA A 109 -6.68 12.61 5.60
N ALA A 110 -5.56 13.27 5.91
CA ALA A 110 -5.49 14.73 6.04
C ALA A 110 -5.87 15.43 4.73
N LEU A 111 -5.39 14.93 3.59
CA LEU A 111 -5.74 15.44 2.27
C LEU A 111 -7.24 15.32 2.00
N TYR A 112 -7.83 14.15 2.29
CA TYR A 112 -9.27 13.95 2.11
C TYR A 112 -10.10 14.92 2.96
N VAL A 113 -9.74 15.07 4.23
CA VAL A 113 -10.39 15.99 5.16
C VAL A 113 -10.29 17.43 4.65
N TYR A 114 -9.09 17.87 4.24
CA TYR A 114 -8.89 19.20 3.67
C TYR A 114 -9.75 19.45 2.43
N LEU A 115 -9.79 18.49 1.48
CA LEU A 115 -10.58 18.60 0.26
C LEU A 115 -12.09 18.64 0.56
N SER A 116 -12.56 17.84 1.52
CA SER A 116 -13.97 17.85 1.95
C SER A 116 -14.39 19.17 2.58
N GLN A 117 -13.50 19.82 3.33
CA GLN A 117 -13.76 21.14 3.90
C GLN A 117 -13.76 22.22 2.82
N ALA A 118 -12.83 22.16 1.88
CA ALA A 118 -12.75 23.11 0.76
C ALA A 118 -14.00 23.06 -0.13
N GLU A 119 -14.51 21.86 -0.42
CA GLU A 119 -15.74 21.71 -1.20
C GLU A 119 -16.96 22.28 -0.47
N LYS A 120 -17.13 21.98 0.83
CA LYS A 120 -18.21 22.55 1.65
C LYS A 120 -18.18 24.09 1.66
N ARG A 121 -17.00 24.69 1.82
CA ARG A 121 -16.85 26.16 1.79
C ARG A 121 -17.29 26.74 0.44
N ARG A 122 -16.91 26.10 -0.66
CA ARG A 122 -17.29 26.53 -2.00
C ARG A 122 -18.80 26.44 -2.22
N THR A 123 -19.43 25.36 -1.78
CA THR A 123 -20.90 25.20 -1.89
C THR A 123 -21.63 26.27 -1.09
N ASN A 124 -21.19 26.59 0.13
CA ASN A 124 -21.80 27.62 0.95
C ASN A 124 -21.71 29.02 0.32
N LEU A 125 -20.58 29.35 -0.33
CA LEU A 125 -20.42 30.65 -1.02
C LEU A 125 -21.42 30.81 -2.18
N LEU A 126 -21.62 29.75 -2.97
CA LEU A 126 -22.57 29.75 -4.09
C LEU A 126 -24.05 29.81 -3.65
N GLN A 127 -24.36 29.54 -2.38
CA GLN A 127 -25.72 29.65 -1.84
C GLN A 127 -26.03 31.06 -1.28
N HIS A 128 -25.01 31.91 -1.13
CA HIS A 128 -25.14 33.27 -0.61
C HIS A 128 -24.99 34.36 -1.69
N GLU A 129 -24.79 33.97 -2.96
CA GLU A 129 -24.90 34.83 -4.16
C GLU A 129 -26.29 34.65 -4.80
#